data_AF-A0A7S2LUN6-F1
#
_entry.id   AF-A0A7S2LUN6-F1
#
_cell.length_a   1.000
_cell.length_b   1.000
_cell.length_c   1.000
_cell.angle_alpha   90.00
_cell.angle_beta   90.00
_cell.angle_gamma   90.00
#
_symmetry.space_group_name_H-M   'P 1'
#
loop_
_entity.id
_entity.type
_entity.pdbx_description
1 polymer ?
#
loop_
_entity_poly.entity_id
_entity_poly.type
_entity_poly.pdbx_seq_one_letter_code
_entity_poly.pdbx_strand_id
1 'polypeptide(L)'
;ENRRYAALWGHGFHVVDHAIDKQRVPHWSKLHAVQIFLPEYDYVLWIDADAVFFDHSRRIEEVMDVDRSPGSHIWAQDIWPDYPSVQRQELIDTGIALFRNSRWTRQFLAELYHLPDCQQFL
;
A
#
# COMPACT_ATOMS: atom_id res chain seq x y z
N GLU A 1 11.22 -7.83 10.77
CA GLU A 1 11.37 -8.26 9.35
C GLU A 1 11.36 -7.13 8.34
N ASN A 2 10.29 -6.34 8.19
CA ASN A 2 10.19 -5.34 7.10
C ASN A 2 11.32 -4.31 7.04
N ARG A 3 11.76 -3.78 8.19
CA ARG A 3 12.94 -2.88 8.26
C ARG A 3 14.21 -3.53 7.72
N ARG A 4 14.42 -4.82 8.01
CA ARG A 4 15.59 -5.59 7.57
C ARG A 4 15.54 -5.81 6.06
N TYR A 5 14.36 -6.11 5.53
CA TYR A 5 14.13 -6.23 4.08
C TYR A 5 14.44 -4.92 3.35
N ALA A 6 13.88 -3.80 3.83
CA ALA A 6 14.13 -2.48 3.25
C ALA A 6 15.61 -2.12 3.23
N ALA A 7 16.32 -2.34 4.35
CA ALA A 7 17.76 -2.08 4.44
C ALA A 7 18.59 -2.98 3.50
N LEU A 8 18.21 -4.24 3.34
CA LEU A 8 18.90 -5.19 2.45
C LEU A 8 18.89 -4.71 0.99
N TRP A 9 17.76 -4.15 0.54
CA TRP A 9 17.55 -3.72 -0.84
C TRP A 9 17.70 -2.21 -1.06
N GLY A 10 18.06 -1.46 -0.03
CA GLY A 10 18.30 -0.01 -0.12
C GLY A 10 17.03 0.84 -0.22
N HIS A 11 15.88 0.32 0.23
CA HIS A 11 14.62 1.08 0.27
C HIS A 11 14.56 2.00 1.50
N GLY A 12 13.85 3.13 1.37
CA GLY A 12 13.39 3.91 2.52
C GLY A 12 12.42 3.10 3.39
N PHE A 13 12.42 3.34 4.70
CA PHE A 13 11.52 2.65 5.63
C PHE A 13 10.95 3.61 6.68
N HIS A 14 9.64 3.83 6.61
CA HIS A 14 8.89 4.69 7.52
C HIS A 14 7.91 3.86 8.34
N VAL A 15 7.74 4.22 9.61
CA VAL A 15 6.75 3.60 10.50
C VAL A 15 5.75 4.66 10.89
N VAL A 16 4.47 4.37 10.65
CA VAL A 16 3.34 5.20 11.11
C VAL A 16 2.66 4.44 12.25
N ASP A 17 3.02 4.78 13.47
CA ASP A 17 2.58 4.08 14.70
C ASP A 17 1.37 4.74 15.39
N HIS A 18 0.77 5.74 14.74
CA HIS A 18 -0.38 6.48 15.23
C HIS A 18 -1.32 6.86 14.07
N ALA A 19 -2.59 7.10 14.39
CA ALA A 19 -3.52 7.68 13.44
C ALA A 19 -3.06 9.10 13.06
N ILE A 20 -2.88 9.35 11.77
CA ILE A 20 -2.45 10.66 11.25
C ILE A 20 -3.58 11.68 11.40
N ASP A 21 -4.81 11.26 11.10
CA ASP A 21 -6.03 12.00 11.42
C ASP A 21 -6.79 11.28 12.55
N LYS A 22 -6.75 11.87 13.75
CA LYS A 22 -7.42 11.32 14.94
C LYS A 22 -8.92 11.51 14.95
N GLN A 23 -9.49 12.24 13.99
CA GLN A 23 -10.93 12.42 13.86
C GLN A 23 -11.58 11.28 13.08
N ARG A 24 -10.79 10.43 12.40
CA ARG A 24 -11.28 9.35 11.53
C ARG A 24 -10.91 7.98 12.05
N VAL A 25 -11.61 6.97 11.54
CA VAL A 25 -11.25 5.57 11.81
C VAL A 25 -9.81 5.29 11.34
N PRO A 26 -8.96 4.65 12.17
CA PRO A 26 -7.53 4.49 11.92
C PRO A 26 -7.14 3.87 10.57
N HIS A 27 -7.94 2.94 10.02
CA HIS A 27 -7.61 2.26 8.77
C HIS A 27 -7.51 3.22 7.57
N TRP A 28 -8.14 4.39 7.62
CA TRP A 28 -8.01 5.44 6.60
C TRP A 28 -6.70 6.23 6.69
N SER A 29 -5.92 6.08 7.77
CA SER A 29 -4.62 6.77 7.92
C SER A 29 -3.62 6.38 6.84
N LYS A 30 -3.76 5.19 6.22
CA LYS A 30 -2.89 4.74 5.14
C LYS A 30 -2.87 5.69 3.94
N LEU A 31 -4.03 6.26 3.59
CA LEU A 31 -4.13 7.19 2.46
C LEU A 31 -3.31 8.46 2.73
N HIS A 32 -3.45 9.02 3.93
CA HIS A 32 -2.74 10.23 4.33
C HIS A 32 -1.23 9.96 4.49
N ALA A 33 -0.86 8.81 5.06
CA ALA A 33 0.54 8.39 5.18
C ALA A 33 1.21 8.31 3.81
N VAL A 34 0.58 7.64 2.84
CA VAL A 34 1.10 7.56 1.48
C VAL A 34 1.22 8.95 0.89
N GLN A 35 0.22 9.83 1.03
CA GLN A 35 0.29 11.21 0.51
C GLN A 35 1.47 12.03 1.06
N ILE A 36 1.81 11.87 2.34
CA ILE A 36 2.94 12.57 2.98
C ILE A 36 4.27 12.16 2.35
N PHE A 37 4.50 10.85 2.19
CA PHE A 37 5.79 10.33 1.73
C PHE A 37 5.92 10.24 0.21
N LEU A 38 4.81 10.17 -0.53
CA LEU A 38 4.81 9.99 -1.99
C LEU A 38 5.70 10.99 -2.74
N PRO A 39 5.78 12.29 -2.39
CA PRO A 39 6.65 13.25 -3.07
C PRO A 39 8.15 12.94 -2.98
N GLU A 40 8.59 12.15 -2.00
CA GLU A 40 10.01 11.86 -1.71
C GLU A 40 10.54 10.63 -2.47
N TYR A 41 9.65 9.83 -3.07
CA TYR A 41 10.00 8.56 -3.70
C TYR A 41 9.41 8.45 -5.11
N ASP A 42 9.96 7.56 -5.95
CA ASP A 42 9.32 7.18 -7.21
C ASP A 42 8.10 6.28 -6.99
N TYR A 43 8.19 5.43 -5.96
CA TYR A 43 7.14 4.53 -5.52
C TYR A 43 7.07 4.49 -3.99
N VAL A 44 5.87 4.38 -3.44
CA VAL A 44 5.62 4.11 -2.03
C VAL A 44 4.82 2.82 -1.92
N LEU A 45 5.37 1.85 -1.20
CA LEU A 45 4.66 0.64 -0.81
C LEU A 45 4.04 0.86 0.58
N TRP A 46 2.72 0.77 0.66
CA TRP A 46 2.03 0.59 1.93
C TRP A 46 2.04 -0.89 2.31
N ILE A 47 2.35 -1.18 3.58
CA ILE A 47 2.27 -2.51 4.17
C ILE A 47 1.68 -2.39 5.58
N ASP A 48 0.60 -3.13 5.86
CA ASP A 48 -0.02 -3.18 7.18
C ASP A 48 0.95 -3.82 8.20
N ALA A 49 0.74 -3.50 9.48
CA ALA A 49 1.68 -3.87 10.54
C ALA A 49 1.75 -5.39 10.81
N ASP A 50 0.73 -6.14 10.39
CA ASP A 50 0.61 -7.59 10.49
C ASP A 50 1.09 -8.32 9.21
N ALA A 51 1.49 -7.59 8.16
CA ALA A 51 2.08 -8.15 6.95
C ALA A 51 3.63 -8.10 7.00
N VAL A 52 4.28 -9.16 6.53
CA VAL A 52 5.74 -9.27 6.52
C VAL A 52 6.32 -9.77 5.21
N PHE A 53 7.52 -9.28 4.86
CA PHE A 53 8.36 -9.92 3.85
C PHE A 53 8.94 -11.21 4.42
N PHE A 54 8.52 -12.35 3.87
CA PHE A 54 9.03 -13.65 4.28
C PHE A 54 10.29 -14.05 3.49
N ASP A 55 10.22 -13.96 2.15
CA ASP A 55 11.36 -14.22 1.27
C ASP A 55 12.17 -12.94 1.06
N HIS A 56 13.36 -12.89 1.66
CA HIS A 56 14.27 -11.76 1.54
C HIS A 56 15.23 -11.88 0.34
N SER A 57 15.23 -13.01 -0.36
CA SER A 57 16.15 -13.25 -1.49
C SER A 57 15.74 -12.54 -2.77
N ARG A 58 14.49 -12.06 -2.85
CA ARG A 58 13.91 -11.40 -4.02
C ARG A 58 13.52 -9.96 -3.72
N ARG A 59 13.68 -9.10 -4.73
CA ARG A 59 13.24 -7.70 -4.68
C ARG A 59 11.74 -7.58 -4.89
N ILE A 60 11.12 -6.57 -4.29
CA ILE A 60 9.67 -6.38 -4.37
C ILE A 60 9.26 -5.93 -5.77
N GLU A 61 10.12 -5.20 -6.46
CA GLU A 61 9.96 -4.79 -7.85
C GLU A 61 9.85 -5.99 -8.80
N GLU A 62 10.56 -7.08 -8.52
CA GLU A 62 10.48 -8.33 -9.28
C GLU A 62 9.16 -9.07 -9.06
N VAL A 63 8.57 -8.94 -7.86
CA VAL A 63 7.30 -9.60 -7.51
C VAL A 63 6.12 -8.81 -8.05
N MET A 64 6.19 -7.48 -7.93
CA MET A 64 5.15 -6.57 -8.39
C MET A 64 5.17 -6.35 -9.90
N ASP A 65 6.24 -6.75 -10.61
CA ASP A 65 6.36 -6.61 -12.06
C ASP A 65 6.12 -5.16 -12.53
N VAL A 66 6.75 -4.22 -11.83
CA VAL A 66 6.54 -2.76 -12.00
C VAL A 66 6.84 -2.28 -13.42
N ASP A 67 7.74 -2.97 -14.12
CA ASP A 67 8.15 -2.65 -15.50
C ASP A 67 7.08 -3.04 -16.52
N ARG A 68 6.26 -4.06 -16.25
CA ARG A 68 5.18 -4.49 -17.15
C ARG A 68 3.95 -3.59 -17.08
N SER A 69 3.76 -2.89 -15.96
CA SER A 69 2.62 -1.98 -15.76
C SER A 69 3.06 -0.55 -15.41
N PRO A 70 3.80 0.12 -16.32
CA PRO A 70 4.37 1.43 -16.04
C PRO A 70 3.25 2.46 -15.88
N GLY A 71 3.08 2.96 -14.65
CA GLY A 71 2.04 3.96 -14.33
C GLY A 71 0.81 3.44 -13.59
N SER A 72 0.74 2.14 -13.32
CA SER A 72 -0.36 1.57 -12.54
C SER A 72 -0.09 1.63 -11.03
N HIS A 73 -1.16 1.67 -10.24
CA HIS A 73 -1.13 1.17 -8.87
C HIS A 73 -1.22 -0.34 -8.90
N ILE A 74 -0.58 -1.00 -7.94
CA ILE A 74 -0.59 -2.45 -7.82
C ILE A 74 -1.16 -2.78 -6.47
N TRP A 75 -2.21 -3.60 -6.48
CA TRP A 75 -2.97 -3.98 -5.29
C TRP A 75 -2.78 -5.47 -5.05
N ALA A 76 -2.66 -5.88 -3.80
CA ALA A 76 -2.65 -7.29 -3.46
C ALA A 76 -4.04 -7.89 -3.67
N GLN A 77 -4.06 -9.18 -4.01
CA GLN A 77 -5.26 -9.97 -4.09
C GLN A 77 -5.11 -11.15 -3.12
N ASP A 78 -6.13 -11.38 -2.31
CA ASP A 78 -6.14 -12.54 -1.42
C ASP A 78 -6.22 -13.84 -2.23
N ILE A 79 -5.40 -14.82 -1.82
CA ILE A 79 -5.42 -16.17 -2.36
C ILE A 79 -5.90 -17.11 -1.27
N TRP A 80 -7.11 -17.66 -1.43
CA TRP A 80 -7.63 -18.72 -0.56
C TRP A 80 -7.59 -20.07 -1.29
N PRO A 81 -6.68 -20.99 -0.91
CA PRO A 81 -6.51 -22.28 -1.58
C PRO A 81 -7.77 -23.14 -1.57
N ASP A 82 -8.54 -23.07 -0.47
CA ASP A 82 -9.74 -23.89 -0.27
C ASP A 82 -10.98 -23.35 -1.01
N TYR A 83 -10.92 -22.13 -1.55
CA TYR A 83 -12.05 -21.45 -2.20
C TYR A 83 -11.69 -20.88 -3.59
N PRO A 84 -11.33 -21.74 -4.57
CA PRO A 84 -10.89 -21.30 -5.89
C PRO A 84 -11.96 -20.56 -6.71
N SER A 85 -13.25 -20.73 -6.40
CA SER A 85 -14.34 -19.97 -7.03
C SER A 85 -14.39 -18.51 -6.56
N VAL A 86 -13.94 -18.22 -5.33
CA VAL A 86 -13.92 -16.87 -4.74
C VAL A 86 -12.71 -16.08 -5.25
N GLN A 87 -11.64 -16.75 -5.68
CA GLN A 87 -10.44 -16.13 -6.27
C GLN A 87 -10.72 -15.26 -7.52
N ARG A 88 -11.88 -15.43 -8.18
CA ARG A 88 -12.28 -14.60 -9.34
C ARG A 88 -13.14 -13.39 -8.99
N GLN A 89 -13.61 -13.28 -7.75
CA GLN A 89 -14.36 -12.13 -7.27
C GLN A 89 -13.40 -11.23 -6.49
N GLU A 90 -13.04 -10.08 -7.05
CA GLU A 90 -12.77 -8.78 -6.40
C GLU A 90 -12.22 -8.71 -4.95
N LEU A 91 -11.46 -9.70 -4.47
CA LEU A 91 -10.84 -9.68 -3.14
C LEU A 91 -9.54 -8.88 -3.18
N ILE A 92 -9.67 -7.58 -3.40
CA ILE A 92 -8.54 -6.66 -3.25
C ILE A 92 -8.24 -6.54 -1.75
N ASP A 93 -7.01 -6.85 -1.38
CA ASP A 93 -6.46 -6.51 -0.07
C ASP A 93 -5.66 -5.20 -0.19
N THR A 94 -6.04 -4.21 0.62
CA THR A 94 -5.36 -2.92 0.69
C THR A 94 -4.31 -2.86 1.80
N GLY A 95 -4.07 -3.97 2.49
CA GLY A 95 -2.98 -4.15 3.44
C GLY A 95 -1.62 -4.18 2.79
N ILE A 96 -1.55 -4.45 1.48
CA ILE A 96 -0.35 -4.27 0.65
C ILE A 96 -0.74 -3.56 -0.64
N ALA A 97 -0.20 -2.36 -0.87
CA ALA A 97 -0.46 -1.59 -2.08
C ALA A 97 0.74 -0.74 -2.50
N LEU A 98 1.06 -0.75 -3.79
CA LEU A 98 2.14 0.02 -4.38
C LEU A 98 1.59 1.22 -5.14
N PHE A 99 2.06 2.41 -4.76
CA PHE A 99 1.67 3.69 -5.35
C PHE A 99 2.85 4.31 -6.09
N ARG A 100 2.68 4.60 -7.37
CA ARG A 100 3.65 5.40 -8.13
C ARG A 100 3.48 6.88 -7.81
N ASN A 101 4.58 7.61 -7.64
CA ASN A 101 4.54 9.07 -7.54
C ASN A 101 4.21 9.70 -8.89
N SER A 102 2.94 10.07 -9.05
CA SER A 102 2.44 10.72 -10.26
C SER A 102 1.39 11.77 -9.90
N ARG A 103 1.16 12.72 -10.81
CA ARG A 103 0.06 13.69 -10.66
C ARG A 103 -1.28 12.99 -10.45
N TRP A 104 -1.52 11.93 -11.22
CA TRP A 104 -2.75 11.15 -11.11
C TRP A 104 -2.88 10.50 -9.73
N THR A 105 -1.83 9.85 -9.22
CA THR A 105 -1.84 9.22 -7.89
C THR A 105 -2.14 10.23 -6.78
N ARG A 106 -1.50 11.40 -6.82
CA ARG A 106 -1.72 12.45 -5.81
C ARG A 106 -3.16 12.94 -5.82
N GLN A 107 -3.73 13.12 -7.02
CA GLN A 107 -5.14 13.49 -7.19
C GLN A 107 -6.07 12.37 -6.72
N PHE A 108 -5.82 11.12 -7.13
CA PHE A 108 -6.60 9.95 -6.73
C PHE A 108 -6.65 9.80 -5.21
N LEU A 109 -5.51 9.85 -4.52
CA LEU A 109 -5.46 9.75 -3.06
C LEU A 109 -6.19 10.91 -2.38
N ALA A 110 -6.10 12.12 -2.94
CA ALA A 110 -6.81 13.28 -2.42
C ALA A 110 -8.33 13.11 -2.57
N GLU A 111 -8.81 12.70 -3.75
CA GLU A 111 -10.23 12.46 -4.00
C GLU A 111 -10.78 11.31 -3.16
N LEU A 112 -10.04 10.19 -3.09
CA LEU A 112 -10.40 9.02 -2.28
C LEU A 112 -10.56 9.39 -0.81
N TYR A 113 -9.61 10.16 -0.26
CA TYR A 113 -9.65 10.60 1.12
C TYR A 113 -10.83 11.55 1.43
N HIS A 114 -11.51 12.11 0.43
CA HIS A 114 -12.70 12.95 0.59
C HIS A 114 -14.02 12.19 0.34
N LEU A 115 -13.98 10.90 -0.02
CA LEU A 115 -15.21 10.11 -0.15
C LEU A 115 -15.93 9.99 1.20
N PRO A 116 -17.28 9.93 1.19
CA PRO A 116 -18.08 9.82 2.43
C PRO A 116 -17.66 8.64 3.32
N ASP A 117 -17.35 7.49 2.73
CA ASP A 117 -16.92 6.30 3.48
C ASP A 117 -15.58 6.53 4.21
N CYS A 118 -14.71 7.36 3.64
CA CYS A 118 -13.45 7.79 4.26
C CYS A 118 -13.62 8.89 5.31
N GLN A 119 -14.81 9.49 5.44
CA GLN A 119 -15.13 10.49 6.47
C GLN A 119 -15.72 9.85 7.73
N GLN A 120 -15.78 8.52 7.85
CA GLN A 120 -16.31 7.89 9.05
C GLN A 120 -15.51 8.31 10.27
N PHE A 121 -16.22 8.85 11.27
CA PHE A 121 -15.67 9.32 12.53
C PHE A 121 -15.65 8.20 13.57
N LEU A 122 -14.72 8.30 14.53
CA LEU A 122 -14.59 7.39 15.67
C LEU A 122 -15.75 7.47 16.66
#